data_AF-A0AAV4G8T4-F1
#
_entry.id   AF-A0AAV4G8T4-F1
#
_cell.length_a   1.000
_cell.length_b   1.000
_cell.length_c   1.000
_cell.angle_alpha   90.00
_cell.angle_beta   90.00
_cell.angle_gamma   90.00
#
_symmetry.space_group_name_H-M   'P 1'
#
loop_
_entity.id
_entity.type
_entity.pdbx_description
1 polymer ?
#
loop_
_entity_poly.entity_id
_entity_poly.type
_entity_poly.pdbx_seq_one_letter_code
_entity_poly.pdbx_strand_id
1 'polypeptide(L)'
;MDISDILERWSQYVEELFDDVRGPKPPIRNNEGPPIMEEEVRNAIRKMNHNKATGPDETPVELFDALNETCLVHFTELISLIYDTGQWPSDLKKISIHNAPKKAWRN
;
A
#
# COMPACT_ATOMS: atom_id res chain seq x y z
N MET A 1 32.19 14.76 3.23
CA MET A 1 31.02 14.83 2.34
C MET A 1 29.84 14.45 3.18
N ASP A 2 29.03 15.43 3.52
CA ASP A 2 27.85 15.26 4.39
C ASP A 2 26.69 14.64 3.59
N ILE A 3 25.73 14.01 4.27
CA ILE A 3 24.53 13.46 3.63
C ILE A 3 23.75 14.57 2.93
N SER A 4 23.75 15.78 3.50
CA SER A 4 23.16 16.97 2.91
C SER A 4 23.76 17.30 1.54
N ASP A 5 25.10 17.29 1.44
CA ASP A 5 25.83 17.54 0.18
C ASP A 5 25.48 16.50 -0.89
N ILE A 6 25.32 15.24 -0.47
CA ILE A 6 24.95 14.14 -1.37
C ILE A 6 23.52 14.36 -1.88
N LEU A 7 22.56 14.64 -0.99
CA LEU A 7 21.18 14.90 -1.36
C LEU A 7 21.05 16.10 -2.31
N GLU A 8 21.79 17.17 -2.05
CA GLU A 8 21.80 18.35 -2.90
C GLU A 8 22.37 18.02 -4.29
N ARG A 9 23.47 17.27 -4.36
CA ARG A 9 24.05 16.84 -5.64
C ARG A 9 23.11 15.93 -6.43
N TRP A 10 22.42 15.01 -5.76
CA TRP A 10 21.42 14.15 -6.39
C TRP A 10 20.20 14.93 -6.88
N SER A 11 19.72 15.90 -6.11
CA SER A 11 18.62 16.80 -6.52
C SER A 11 18.99 17.55 -7.80
N GLN A 12 20.18 18.14 -7.84
CA GLN A 12 20.66 18.91 -8.98
C GLN A 12 20.83 18.05 -10.24
N TYR A 13 21.34 16.82 -10.09
CA TYR A 13 21.48 15.88 -11.20
C TYR A 13 20.12 15.47 -11.80
N VAL A 14 19.12 15.21 -10.94
CA VAL A 14 17.77 14.85 -11.38
C VAL A 14 17.11 16.05 -12.09
N GLU A 15 17.30 17.26 -11.57
CA GLU A 15 16.74 18.47 -12.17
C GLU A 15 17.31 18.74 -13.57
N GLU A 16 18.62 18.57 -13.76
CA GLU A 16 19.29 18.64 -15.08
C GLU A 16 18.82 17.52 -16.03
N LEU A 17 18.68 16.29 -15.53
CA LEU A 17 18.29 15.14 -16.35
C LEU A 17 16.87 15.26 -16.92
N PHE A 18 15.96 15.84 -16.12
CA PHE A 18 14.56 16.04 -16.49
C PHE A 18 14.26 17.50 -16.87
N ASP A 19 15.28 18.27 -17.27
CA ASP A 19 15.07 19.62 -17.75
C ASP A 19 14.42 19.62 -19.14
N ASP A 20 13.11 19.85 -19.17
CA ASP A 20 12.34 19.84 -20.40
C ASP A 20 12.36 21.22 -21.08
N VAL A 21 13.13 21.33 -22.16
CA VAL A 21 13.22 22.52 -23.03
C VAL A 21 11.91 22.84 -23.79
N ARG A 22 10.89 21.97 -23.72
CA ARG A 22 9.63 22.11 -24.49
C ARG A 22 8.63 23.11 -23.92
N GLY A 23 8.90 23.74 -22.79
CA GLY A 23 8.06 24.81 -22.23
C GLY A 23 8.05 24.84 -20.71
N PRO A 24 7.28 25.77 -20.10
CA PRO A 24 7.19 25.84 -18.65
C PRO A 24 6.68 24.51 -18.10
N LYS A 25 7.47 23.90 -17.20
CA LYS A 25 7.07 22.68 -16.49
C LYS A 25 5.73 22.94 -15.81
N PRO A 26 4.76 22.03 -15.93
CA PRO A 26 3.49 22.19 -15.23
C PRO A 26 3.80 22.36 -13.74
N PRO A 27 3.14 23.31 -13.05
CA PRO A 27 3.37 23.49 -11.62
C PRO A 27 3.09 22.16 -10.92
N ILE A 28 4.06 21.69 -10.12
CA ILE A 28 3.88 20.55 -9.22
C ILE A 28 2.81 21.00 -8.22
N ARG A 29 1.56 20.62 -8.51
CA ARG A 29 0.38 21.13 -7.80
C ARG A 29 0.05 20.33 -6.55
N ASN A 30 0.62 19.14 -6.39
CA ASN A 30 0.38 18.31 -5.23
C ASN A 30 1.59 17.42 -4.93
N ASN A 31 2.10 17.51 -3.70
CA ASN A 31 3.06 16.52 -3.17
C ASN A 31 2.33 15.27 -2.66
N GLU A 32 1.02 15.34 -2.52
CA GLU A 32 0.16 14.21 -2.19
C GLU A 32 -0.28 13.54 -3.49
N GLY A 33 -0.21 12.21 -3.51
CA GLY A 33 -0.69 11.43 -4.65
C GLY A 33 -2.20 11.52 -4.83
N PRO A 34 -2.76 10.94 -5.90
CA PRO A 34 -4.20 10.88 -6.07
C PRO A 34 -4.86 10.13 -4.89
N PRO A 35 -6.11 10.48 -4.52
CA PRO A 35 -6.84 9.77 -3.49
C PRO A 35 -7.10 8.33 -3.91
N ILE A 36 -7.18 7.43 -2.92
CA ILE A 36 -7.43 6.01 -3.15
C ILE A 36 -8.86 5.81 -3.61
N MET A 37 -9.05 5.08 -4.72
CA MET A 37 -10.37 4.84 -5.29
C MET A 37 -10.95 3.51 -4.78
N GLU A 38 -12.27 3.45 -4.58
CA GLU A 38 -12.97 2.22 -4.17
C GLU A 38 -12.69 1.03 -5.11
N GLU A 39 -12.53 1.30 -6.41
CA GLU A 39 -12.21 0.26 -7.40
C GLU A 39 -10.82 -0.35 -7.19
N GLU A 40 -9.85 0.44 -6.72
CA GLU A 40 -8.51 -0.07 -6.39
C GLU A 40 -8.58 -1.03 -5.19
N VAL A 41 -9.37 -0.65 -4.18
CA VAL A 41 -9.62 -1.48 -2.99
C VAL A 41 -10.36 -2.76 -3.38
N ARG A 42 -11.40 -2.65 -4.21
CA ARG A 42 -12.15 -3.80 -4.74
C ARG A 42 -11.25 -4.76 -5.52
N ASN A 43 -10.36 -4.24 -6.36
CA ASN A 43 -9.42 -5.06 -7.11
C ASN A 43 -8.36 -5.69 -6.18
N ALA A 44 -7.93 -4.99 -5.13
CA ALA A 44 -7.00 -5.54 -4.14
C ALA A 44 -7.61 -6.70 -3.34
N ILE A 45 -8.88 -6.58 -2.91
CA ILE A 45 -9.62 -7.64 -2.24
C ILE A 45 -9.77 -8.86 -3.16
N ARG A 46 -10.18 -8.65 -4.41
CA ARG A 46 -10.29 -9.72 -5.42
C ARG A 46 -8.97 -10.44 -5.73
N LYS A 47 -7.85 -9.72 -5.64
CA LYS A 47 -6.51 -10.29 -5.83
C LYS A 47 -5.97 -11.00 -4.58
N MET A 48 -6.63 -10.87 -3.44
CA MET A 48 -6.18 -11.50 -2.21
C MET A 48 -6.37 -13.02 -2.31
N ASN A 49 -5.31 -13.79 -2.05
CA ASN A 49 -5.35 -15.25 -2.20
C ASN A 49 -6.38 -15.89 -1.25
N HIS A 50 -7.45 -16.44 -1.81
CA HIS A 50 -8.50 -17.20 -1.10
C HIS A 50 -7.98 -18.50 -0.44
N ASN A 51 -6.77 -18.95 -0.79
CA ASN A 51 -6.18 -20.22 -0.34
C ASN A 51 -5.21 -20.09 0.86
N LYS A 52 -5.27 -19.00 1.62
CA LYS A 52 -4.50 -18.88 2.87
C LYS A 52 -5.21 -19.63 3.99
N ALA A 53 -4.43 -20.24 4.89
CA ALA A 53 -4.97 -20.79 6.12
C ALA A 53 -5.70 -19.67 6.88
N THR A 54 -6.95 -19.93 7.26
CA THR A 54 -7.73 -19.04 8.12
C THR A 54 -6.89 -18.70 9.35
N GLY A 55 -6.79 -17.41 9.66
CA GLY A 55 -6.08 -16.96 10.86
C GLY A 55 -6.73 -17.51 12.14
N PRO A 56 -6.11 -17.31 13.32
CA PRO A 56 -6.70 -17.68 14.61
C PRO A 56 -8.10 -17.07 14.84
N ASP A 57 -8.39 -15.98 14.15
CA ASP A 57 -9.66 -15.24 14.22
C ASP A 57 -10.77 -15.85 13.35
N GLU A 58 -10.51 -16.98 12.69
CA GLU A 58 -11.47 -17.73 11.86
C GLU A 58 -12.12 -16.96 10.69
N THR A 59 -11.69 -15.72 10.40
CA THR A 59 -12.25 -14.92 9.30
C THR A 59 -11.77 -15.43 7.94
N PRO A 60 -12.62 -16.10 7.13
CA PRO A 60 -12.22 -16.51 5.80
C PRO A 60 -12.16 -15.26 4.89
N VAL A 61 -11.25 -15.25 3.93
CA VAL A 61 -11.19 -14.20 2.90
C VAL A 61 -12.52 -14.07 2.15
N GLU A 62 -13.24 -15.19 2.05
CA GLU A 62 -14.59 -15.32 1.48
C GLU A 62 -15.65 -14.46 2.19
N LEU A 63 -15.44 -14.10 3.46
CA LEU A 63 -16.35 -13.20 4.19
C LEU A 63 -16.34 -11.79 3.58
N PHE A 64 -15.21 -11.37 3.02
CA PHE A 64 -15.11 -10.07 2.35
C PHE A 64 -15.82 -10.06 1.00
N ASP A 65 -15.88 -11.20 0.29
CA ASP A 65 -16.69 -11.32 -0.93
C ASP A 65 -18.20 -11.27 -0.63
N ALA A 66 -18.64 -11.81 0.51
CA ALA A 66 -20.05 -11.79 0.92
C ALA A 66 -20.51 -10.42 1.48
N LEU A 67 -19.61 -9.68 2.13
CA LEU A 67 -19.89 -8.37 2.74
C LEU A 67 -19.50 -7.18 1.84
N ASN A 68 -19.24 -7.45 0.55
CA ASN A 68 -18.47 -6.63 -0.38
C ASN A 68 -18.73 -5.12 -0.26
N GLU A 69 -19.96 -4.62 -0.43
CA GLU A 69 -20.19 -3.17 -0.50
C GLU A 69 -19.99 -2.44 0.84
N THR A 70 -20.50 -2.96 1.95
CA THR A 70 -20.33 -2.31 3.26
C THR A 70 -18.88 -2.39 3.73
N CYS A 71 -18.22 -3.52 3.50
CA CYS A 71 -16.80 -3.68 3.81
C CYS A 71 -15.93 -2.78 2.92
N LEU A 72 -16.24 -2.62 1.64
CA LEU A 72 -15.50 -1.78 0.71
C LEU A 72 -15.44 -0.33 1.18
N VAL A 73 -16.56 0.23 1.64
CA VAL A 73 -16.59 1.61 2.17
C VAL A 73 -15.67 1.73 3.38
N HIS A 74 -15.78 0.85 4.36
CA HIS A 74 -14.95 0.90 5.57
C HIS A 74 -13.46 0.66 5.29
N PHE A 75 -13.13 -0.23 4.34
CA PHE A 75 -11.73 -0.43 3.93
C PHE A 75 -11.19 0.77 3.19
N THR A 76 -11.99 1.39 2.33
CA THR A 76 -11.56 2.59 1.59
C THR A 76 -11.30 3.75 2.55
N GLU A 77 -12.21 3.97 3.51
CA GLU A 77 -12.03 4.97 4.58
C GLU A 77 -10.76 4.70 5.40
N LEU A 78 -10.55 3.45 5.83
CA LEU A 78 -9.38 3.07 6.64
C LEU A 78 -8.07 3.24 5.87
N ILE A 79 -8.01 2.78 4.62
CA ILE A 79 -6.79 2.86 3.80
C ILE A 79 -6.51 4.32 3.42
N SER A 80 -7.54 5.12 3.09
CA SER A 80 -7.39 6.56 2.86
C SER A 80 -6.83 7.24 4.09
N LEU A 81 -7.35 6.94 5.29
CA LEU A 81 -6.84 7.51 6.54
C LEU A 81 -5.36 7.17 6.76
N ILE A 82 -4.95 5.93 6.48
CA ILE A 82 -3.55 5.51 6.58
C ILE A 82 -2.67 6.22 5.53
N TYR A 83 -3.19 6.39 4.31
CA TYR A 83 -2.50 7.07 3.21
C TYR A 83 -2.26 8.55 3.51
N ASP A 84 -3.30 9.24 3.98
CA ASP A 84 -3.25 10.68 4.27
C ASP A 84 -2.41 10.98 5.52
N THR A 85 -2.54 10.16 6.57
CA THR A 85 -1.82 10.40 7.84
C THR A 85 -0.42 9.79 7.90
N GLY A 86 -0.13 8.80 7.05
CA GLY A 86 1.08 7.97 7.11
C GLY A 86 1.21 7.14 8.40
N GLN A 87 0.17 7.10 9.25
CA GLN A 87 0.19 6.42 10.54
C GLN A 87 -0.49 5.06 10.45
N TRP A 88 0.21 4.02 10.90
CA TRP A 88 -0.38 2.69 11.03
C TRP A 88 -1.08 2.52 12.39
N PRO A 89 -2.35 2.07 12.42
CA PRO A 89 -3.05 1.68 13.65
C PRO A 89 -2.26 0.67 14.46
N SER A 90 -2.21 0.84 15.78
CA SER A 90 -1.48 -0.05 16.69
C SER A 90 -1.93 -1.51 16.61
N ASP A 91 -3.21 -1.72 16.33
CA ASP A 91 -3.80 -3.06 16.29
C ASP A 91 -3.38 -3.81 15.04
N LEU A 92 -3.24 -3.10 13.91
CA LEU A 92 -2.66 -3.68 12.70
C LEU A 92 -1.18 -4.00 12.88
N LYS A 93 -0.42 -3.28 13.72
CA LYS A 93 1.02 -3.57 13.95
C LYS A 93 1.28 -4.91 14.67
N LYS A 94 0.27 -5.53 15.29
CA LYS A 94 0.43 -6.72 16.14
C LYS A 94 0.13 -8.04 15.42
N ILE A 95 0.23 -8.11 14.09
CA ILE A 95 -0.02 -9.35 13.34
C ILE A 95 1.07 -10.38 13.69
N SER A 96 0.67 -11.48 14.34
CA SER A 96 1.55 -12.62 14.59
C SER A 96 1.49 -13.57 13.39
N ILE A 97 2.52 -13.53 12.55
CA ILE A 97 2.63 -14.48 11.44
C ILE A 97 3.09 -15.83 12.02
N HIS A 98 2.15 -16.76 12.18
CA HIS A 98 2.50 -18.11 12.61
C HIS A 98 2.99 -18.94 11.42
N ASN A 99 4.29 -19.19 11.34
CA ASN A 99 4.87 -20.05 10.31
C ASN A 99 4.55 -21.52 10.64
N ALA A 100 3.66 -22.15 9.87
CA ALA A 100 3.49 -23.59 9.91
C ALA A 100 4.66 -24.30 9.19
N PRO A 101 5.23 -25.38 9.76
CA PRO A 101 6.31 -26.11 9.10
C PRO A 101 5.82 -26.73 7.79
N LYS A 102 6.54 -26.47 6.68
CA LYS A 102 6.25 -27.08 5.37
C LYS A 102 6.49 -28.60 5.45
N LYS A 103 5.53 -29.40 5.00
CA LYS A 103 5.69 -30.87 4.93
C LYS A 103 6.85 -31.21 3.99
N ALA A 104 7.85 -31.92 4.52
CA ALA A 104 8.89 -32.54 3.71
C ALA A 104 8.31 -33.82 3.07
N TRP A 105 8.26 -33.87 1.75
CA TRP A 105 7.98 -35.11 1.04
C TRP A 105 9.13 -36.08 1.30
N ARG A 106 8.86 -37.26 1.84
CA ARG A 106 9.83 -38.35 1.86
C ARG A 106 9.84 -38.98 0.46
N ASN A 107 10.99 -38.93 -0.19
CA ASN A 107 11.30 -39.75 -1.37
C ASN A 107 11.53 -41.19 -0.95
#